data_AF-A0A836VUY0-F1
#
_entry.id   AF-A0A836VUY0-F1
#
_cell.length_a   1.000
_cell.length_b   1.000
_cell.length_c   1.000
_cell.angle_alpha   90.00
_cell.angle_beta   90.00
_cell.angle_gamma   90.00
#
_symmetry.space_group_name_H-M   'P 1'
#
loop_
_entity.id
_entity.type
_entity.pdbx_description
1 polymer ?
#
loop_
_entity_poly.entity_id
_entity_poly.type
_entity_poly.pdbx_seq_one_letter_code
_entity_poly.pdbx_strand_id
1 'polypeptide(L)'
;MSGVSDLNFVIRSVHELIRIVTAAECEEDPTLLVDIFSLPAPPEDDQAARTRQPDSGDQTGTQTTELDEFPGPTLQPFRLQKVRGGFSIVRGNKAAAIPALLEIQVAYDVRRGNPLAKYHPADFELDKRPIKLKPKPRGIRVLECTGNSILAQVIKPDFSLHVTGFDENRDLYVKVTPRERSDASSKV
;
A
#
# COMPACT_ATOMS: atom_id res chain seq x y z
N MET A 1 36.38 -17.79 -21.71
CA MET A 1 35.70 -16.56 -22.14
C MET A 1 35.41 -16.71 -23.61
N SER A 2 34.15 -16.73 -24.03
CA SER A 2 33.78 -16.91 -25.44
C SER A 2 33.44 -15.55 -26.04
N GLY A 3 33.92 -15.26 -27.25
CA GLY A 3 33.71 -13.94 -27.90
C GLY A 3 32.23 -13.60 -28.16
N VAL A 4 31.34 -14.60 -28.13
CA VAL A 4 29.89 -14.41 -28.19
C VAL A 4 29.36 -13.70 -26.93
N SER A 5 29.97 -13.94 -25.77
CA SER A 5 29.60 -13.26 -24.52
C SER A 5 30.03 -11.79 -24.54
N ASP A 6 31.20 -11.49 -25.09
CA ASP A 6 31.72 -10.12 -25.16
C ASP A 6 30.90 -9.26 -26.15
N LEU A 7 30.52 -9.84 -27.29
CA LEU A 7 29.63 -9.17 -28.25
C LEU A 7 28.24 -8.90 -27.64
N ASN A 8 27.68 -9.87 -26.91
CA ASN A 8 26.40 -9.69 -26.21
C ASN A 8 26.48 -8.62 -25.11
N PHE A 9 27.62 -8.50 -24.43
CA PHE A 9 27.86 -7.46 -23.44
C PHE A 9 27.87 -6.07 -24.07
N VAL A 10 28.60 -5.89 -25.19
CA VAL A 10 28.66 -4.63 -25.93
C VAL A 10 27.28 -4.23 -26.45
N ILE A 11 26.54 -5.17 -27.05
CA ILE A 11 25.17 -4.91 -27.56
C ILE A 11 24.23 -4.48 -26.43
N ARG A 12 24.32 -5.11 -25.24
CA ARG A 12 23.50 -4.75 -24.08
C ARG A 12 23.90 -3.44 -23.41
N SER A 13 25.15 -3.00 -23.58
CA SER A 13 25.65 -1.78 -22.95
C SER A 13 24.94 -0.52 -23.46
N VAL A 14 24.63 -0.46 -24.76
CA VAL A 14 23.88 0.66 -25.35
C VAL A 14 22.48 0.77 -24.77
N HIS A 15 21.79 -0.38 -24.63
CA HIS A 15 20.45 -0.43 -24.04
C HIS A 15 20.46 0.02 -22.56
N GLU A 16 21.51 -0.35 -21.83
CA GLU A 16 21.65 0.02 -20.42
C GLU A 16 21.95 1.51 -20.25
N LEU A 17 22.76 2.10 -21.14
CA LEU A 17 22.99 3.55 -21.16
C LEU A 17 21.70 4.33 -21.44
N ILE A 18 20.92 3.91 -22.44
CA ILE A 18 19.62 4.56 -22.74
C ILE A 18 18.70 4.48 -21.52
N ARG A 19 18.61 3.33 -20.85
CA ARG A 19 17.78 3.17 -19.64
C ARG A 19 18.21 4.11 -18.51
N ILE A 20 19.51 4.28 -18.30
CA ILE A 20 20.03 5.15 -17.23
C ILE A 20 19.75 6.62 -17.54
N VAL A 21 19.93 7.03 -18.80
CA VAL A 21 19.67 8.41 -19.23
C VAL A 21 18.18 8.74 -19.15
N THR A 22 17.30 7.86 -19.61
CA THR A 22 15.85 8.11 -19.59
C THR A 22 15.20 7.93 -18.21
N ALA A 23 15.78 7.11 -17.33
CA ALA A 23 15.28 6.94 -15.96
C ALA A 23 15.43 8.21 -15.10
N ALA A 24 16.28 9.17 -15.51
CA ALA A 24 16.50 10.42 -14.79
C ALA A 24 15.52 11.54 -15.21
N GLU A 25 14.72 11.37 -16.26
CA GLU A 25 13.87 12.44 -16.84
C GLU A 25 12.36 12.17 -16.68
N CYS A 26 11.91 11.73 -15.51
CA CYS A 26 10.48 11.51 -15.27
C CYS A 26 10.00 12.31 -14.05
N GLU A 27 10.06 13.63 -14.14
CA GLU A 27 9.12 14.50 -13.42
C GLU A 27 8.02 14.84 -14.42
N GLU A 28 6.85 14.23 -14.25
CA GLU A 28 5.71 14.42 -15.14
C GLU A 28 5.22 15.87 -15.02
N ASP A 29 5.34 16.66 -16.09
CA ASP A 29 4.82 18.02 -16.11
C ASP A 29 3.32 17.99 -16.47
N PRO A 30 2.42 18.33 -15.52
CA PRO A 30 0.98 18.27 -15.71
C PRO A 30 0.46 19.31 -16.72
N THR A 31 1.29 20.24 -17.18
CA THR A 31 0.90 21.31 -18.11
C THR A 31 1.24 21.02 -19.57
N LEU A 32 2.01 19.96 -19.88
CA LEU A 32 2.47 19.62 -21.24
C LEU A 32 1.36 19.52 -22.30
N LEU A 33 0.16 19.16 -21.88
CA LEU A 33 -0.98 18.91 -22.76
C LEU A 33 -2.01 20.05 -22.76
N VAL A 34 -1.82 21.07 -21.92
CA VAL A 34 -2.76 22.19 -21.81
C VAL A 34 -2.90 22.90 -23.15
N ASP A 35 -1.80 23.17 -23.85
CA ASP A 35 -1.85 23.88 -25.13
C ASP A 35 -2.48 23.05 -26.27
N ILE A 36 -2.46 21.72 -26.19
CA ILE A 36 -3.06 20.82 -27.20
C ILE A 36 -4.56 20.62 -26.95
N PHE A 37 -4.99 20.58 -25.68
CA PHE A 37 -6.38 20.31 -25.29
C PHE A 37 -7.13 21.53 -24.73
N SER A 38 -6.59 22.74 -24.89
CA SER A 38 -7.31 23.96 -24.53
C SER A 38 -8.45 24.23 -25.50
N LEU A 39 -9.67 24.10 -25.03
CA LEU A 39 -10.84 24.63 -25.74
C LEU A 39 -10.93 26.13 -25.42
N PRO A 40 -11.08 27.02 -26.43
CA PRO A 40 -11.27 28.43 -26.18
C PRO A 40 -12.57 28.64 -25.38
N ALA A 41 -12.45 29.31 -24.23
CA ALA A 41 -13.63 29.77 -23.51
C ALA A 41 -14.43 30.69 -24.45
N PRO A 42 -15.77 30.55 -24.53
CA PRO A 42 -16.59 31.54 -25.20
C PRO A 42 -16.27 32.92 -24.63
N PRO A 43 -16.21 33.98 -25.46
CA PRO A 43 -15.95 35.31 -24.95
C PRO A 43 -17.02 35.66 -23.91
N GLU A 44 -16.58 35.96 -22.70
CA GLU A 44 -17.40 36.66 -21.73
C GLU A 44 -17.62 38.08 -22.27
N ASP A 45 -18.86 38.38 -22.66
CA ASP A 45 -19.28 39.75 -22.93
C ASP A 45 -19.27 40.52 -21.59
N ASP A 46 -18.12 41.11 -21.30
CA ASP A 46 -17.93 42.06 -20.22
C ASP A 46 -18.67 43.37 -20.56
N GLN A 47 -19.91 43.56 -20.12
CA GLN A 47 -20.40 44.86 -19.63
C GLN A 47 -21.53 44.72 -18.58
N ALA A 48 -21.13 44.94 -17.33
CA ALA A 48 -21.74 45.83 -16.34
C ALA A 48 -23.28 45.81 -16.15
N ALA A 49 -23.66 45.35 -14.95
CA ALA A 49 -24.66 45.93 -14.06
C ALA A 49 -26.02 46.33 -14.64
N ARG A 50 -27.07 45.57 -14.29
CA ARG A 50 -28.38 46.12 -13.90
C ARG A 50 -29.20 45.11 -13.11
N THR A 51 -29.45 45.49 -11.86
CA THR A 51 -30.46 45.01 -10.92
C THR A 51 -31.76 44.54 -11.57
N ARG A 52 -32.24 43.33 -11.22
CA ARG A 52 -33.67 43.04 -11.01
C ARG A 52 -33.86 42.04 -9.88
N GLN A 53 -34.50 42.52 -8.83
CA GLN A 53 -35.18 41.71 -7.80
C GLN A 53 -36.64 41.49 -8.27
N PRO A 54 -37.42 40.71 -7.51
CA PRO A 54 -37.77 39.30 -7.71
C PRO A 54 -39.03 39.10 -8.56
N ASP A 55 -39.22 37.93 -9.17
CA ASP A 55 -40.57 37.49 -9.54
C ASP A 55 -40.78 36.01 -9.21
N SER A 56 -41.83 35.79 -8.43
CA SER A 56 -42.34 34.50 -7.99
C SER A 56 -42.94 33.74 -9.18
N GLY A 57 -42.54 32.48 -9.35
CA GLY A 57 -43.11 31.59 -10.36
C GLY A 57 -42.71 30.17 -10.06
N ASP A 58 -43.71 29.40 -9.68
CA ASP A 58 -43.65 28.13 -8.96
C ASP A 58 -43.27 26.93 -9.85
N GLN A 59 -42.68 25.92 -9.20
CA GLN A 59 -42.71 24.49 -9.51
C GLN A 59 -41.81 23.86 -10.61
N THR A 60 -40.78 23.17 -10.08
CA THR A 60 -40.53 21.72 -10.24
C THR A 60 -39.38 21.32 -11.17
N GLY A 61 -38.33 20.77 -10.54
CA GLY A 61 -37.41 19.86 -11.21
C GLY A 61 -35.92 20.07 -10.95
N THR A 62 -35.50 20.57 -9.78
CA THR A 62 -34.09 20.48 -9.38
C THR A 62 -33.73 19.01 -9.14
N GLN A 63 -33.35 18.30 -10.19
CA GLN A 63 -32.49 17.13 -10.04
C GLN A 63 -31.15 17.67 -9.58
N THR A 64 -31.02 17.85 -8.27
CA THR A 64 -29.71 17.85 -7.62
C THR A 64 -29.12 16.50 -7.98
N THR A 65 -28.21 16.47 -8.95
CA THR A 65 -27.29 15.35 -9.09
C THR A 65 -26.53 15.33 -7.78
N GLU A 66 -26.91 14.44 -6.86
CA GLU A 66 -26.07 14.04 -5.75
C GLU A 66 -24.73 13.66 -6.41
N LEU A 67 -23.75 14.54 -6.27
CA LEU A 67 -22.37 14.16 -6.52
C LEU A 67 -22.14 12.99 -5.58
N ASP A 68 -21.94 11.79 -6.13
CA ASP A 68 -21.48 10.64 -5.37
C ASP A 68 -20.28 11.13 -4.55
N GLU A 69 -20.46 11.25 -3.23
CA GLU A 69 -19.38 11.64 -2.35
C GLU A 69 -18.30 10.58 -2.52
N PHE A 70 -17.18 10.95 -3.12
CA PHE A 70 -16.03 10.06 -3.20
C PHE A 70 -15.77 9.55 -1.77
N PRO A 71 -15.77 8.22 -1.54
CA PRO A 71 -15.52 7.72 -0.21
C PRO A 71 -14.18 8.27 0.24
N GLY A 72 -14.21 9.09 1.29
CA GLY A 72 -13.01 9.69 1.85
C GLY A 72 -11.96 8.62 2.14
N PRO A 73 -10.66 8.97 2.15
CA PRO A 73 -9.58 8.00 2.27
C PRO A 73 -9.80 7.08 3.47
N THR A 74 -9.86 5.76 3.21
CA THR A 74 -10.08 4.77 4.27
C THR A 74 -8.94 4.83 5.28
N LEU A 75 -9.28 5.13 6.53
CA LEU A 75 -8.28 5.29 7.59
C LEU A 75 -7.64 3.93 7.91
N GLN A 76 -6.36 3.78 7.57
CA GLN A 76 -5.63 2.52 7.80
C GLN A 76 -5.31 2.32 9.29
N PRO A 77 -5.73 1.22 9.93
CA PRO A 77 -5.58 1.03 11.37
C PRO A 77 -4.16 0.67 11.81
N PHE A 78 -3.35 0.12 10.91
CA PHE A 78 -1.95 -0.20 11.14
C PHE A 78 -1.10 0.33 9.97
N ARG A 79 0.21 0.40 10.19
CA ARG A 79 1.20 0.66 9.14
C ARG A 79 2.22 -0.46 9.16
N LEU A 80 2.51 -0.96 7.96
CA LEU A 80 3.65 -1.85 7.71
C LEU A 80 4.85 -0.98 7.35
N GLN A 81 5.98 -1.20 8.03
CA GLN A 81 7.23 -0.49 7.77
C GLN A 81 8.33 -1.50 7.47
N LYS A 82 9.18 -1.18 6.49
CA LYS A 82 10.39 -1.96 6.20
C LYS A 82 11.44 -1.64 7.28
N VAL A 83 12.07 -2.69 7.81
CA VAL A 83 13.25 -2.55 8.67
C VAL A 83 14.37 -3.42 8.12
N ARG A 84 15.61 -3.17 8.56
CA ARG A 84 16.74 -3.99 8.13
C ARG A 84 16.53 -5.46 8.51
N GLY A 85 16.61 -6.34 7.52
CA GLY A 85 16.40 -7.78 7.71
C GLY A 85 14.98 -8.16 8.15
N GLY A 86 13.95 -7.35 7.84
CA GLY A 86 12.56 -7.71 8.10
C GLY A 86 11.54 -6.56 8.01
N PHE A 87 10.53 -6.59 8.89
CA PHE A 87 9.44 -5.62 8.89
C PHE A 87 8.96 -5.29 10.32
N SER A 88 8.25 -4.17 10.44
CA SER A 88 7.51 -3.83 11.65
C SER A 88 6.07 -3.45 11.32
N ILE A 89 5.17 -3.77 12.25
CA ILE A 89 3.76 -3.40 12.21
C ILE A 89 3.51 -2.53 13.43
N VAL A 90 3.08 -1.30 13.17
CA VAL A 90 2.82 -0.28 14.18
C VAL A 90 1.44 0.32 14.01
N ARG A 91 0.98 1.05 15.03
CA ARG A 91 -0.27 1.79 14.95
C ARG A 91 -0.30 2.75 13.75
N GLY A 92 -1.39 2.67 13.00
CA GLY A 92 -1.70 3.58 11.88
C GLY A 92 -2.44 4.82 12.35
N ASN A 93 -3.49 5.19 11.62
CA ASN A 93 -4.26 6.40 11.90
C ASN A 93 -5.05 6.25 13.22
N LYS A 94 -4.79 7.13 14.20
CA LYS A 94 -5.43 7.10 15.53
C LYS A 94 -6.97 7.09 15.51
N ALA A 95 -7.59 7.67 14.48
CA ALA A 95 -9.04 7.70 14.32
C ALA A 95 -9.62 6.42 13.69
N ALA A 96 -8.78 5.57 13.09
CA ALA A 96 -9.23 4.27 12.55
C ALA A 96 -9.55 3.28 13.68
N ALA A 97 -10.60 2.49 13.50
CA ALA A 97 -10.95 1.39 14.39
C ALA A 97 -9.83 0.34 14.43
N ILE A 98 -9.45 -0.11 15.63
CA ILE A 98 -8.34 -1.06 15.79
C ILE A 98 -8.89 -2.48 15.63
N PRO A 99 -8.30 -3.30 14.74
CA PRO A 99 -8.72 -4.69 14.59
C PRO A 99 -8.35 -5.50 15.84
N ALA A 100 -9.20 -6.46 16.20
CA ALA A 100 -8.96 -7.34 17.34
C ALA A 100 -7.80 -8.31 17.07
N LEU A 101 -7.72 -8.82 15.85
CA LEU A 101 -6.71 -9.77 15.39
C LEU A 101 -6.03 -9.28 14.12
N LEU A 102 -4.74 -9.58 14.00
CA LEU A 102 -3.94 -9.39 12.80
C LEU A 102 -3.39 -10.76 12.38
N GLU A 103 -3.77 -11.17 11.18
CA GLU A 103 -3.18 -12.33 10.52
C GLU A 103 -2.10 -11.84 9.57
N ILE A 104 -0.86 -12.26 9.80
CA ILE A 104 0.31 -11.79 9.07
C ILE A 104 0.91 -12.99 8.35
N GLN A 105 0.99 -12.92 7.03
CA GLN A 105 1.60 -13.94 6.19
C GLN A 105 2.82 -13.36 5.48
N VAL A 106 3.89 -14.13 5.44
CA VAL A 106 5.18 -13.69 4.92
C VAL A 106 5.69 -14.66 3.87
N ALA A 107 6.38 -14.17 2.85
CA ALA A 107 7.17 -15.01 1.95
C ALA A 107 8.27 -14.17 1.34
N TYR A 108 9.32 -14.81 0.84
CA TYR A 108 10.21 -14.12 -0.07
C TYR A 108 9.51 -13.89 -1.41
N ASP A 109 9.73 -12.72 -1.99
CA ASP A 109 9.10 -12.37 -3.26
C ASP A 109 9.66 -13.22 -4.42
N VAL A 110 8.81 -13.41 -5.44
CA VAL A 110 9.10 -14.26 -6.59
C VAL A 110 8.76 -13.54 -7.88
N ARG A 111 9.55 -13.77 -8.93
CA ARG A 111 9.34 -13.11 -10.24
C ARG A 111 7.99 -13.43 -10.90
N ARG A 112 7.39 -14.58 -10.60
CA ARG A 112 6.11 -15.04 -11.19
C ARG A 112 5.28 -15.83 -10.18
N GLY A 113 3.99 -15.54 -10.11
CA GLY A 113 3.02 -16.22 -9.24
C GLY A 113 2.91 -15.59 -7.85
N ASN A 114 2.11 -16.19 -6.98
CA ASN A 114 1.89 -15.71 -5.62
C ASN A 114 3.03 -16.16 -4.69
N PRO A 115 3.79 -15.24 -4.05
CA PRO A 115 4.85 -15.56 -3.09
C PRO A 115 4.38 -16.46 -1.95
N LEU A 116 3.21 -16.18 -1.37
CA LEU A 116 2.67 -16.92 -0.22
C LEU A 116 2.32 -18.37 -0.58
N ALA A 117 1.87 -18.60 -1.82
CA ALA A 117 1.56 -19.95 -2.30
C ALA A 117 2.83 -20.77 -2.64
N LYS A 118 3.96 -20.09 -2.88
CA LYS A 118 5.24 -20.71 -3.22
C LYS A 118 6.22 -20.77 -2.05
N TYR A 119 5.81 -20.32 -0.87
CA TYR A 119 6.58 -20.44 0.34
C TYR A 119 6.97 -21.90 0.61
N HIS A 120 8.22 -22.11 1.02
CA HIS A 120 8.71 -23.41 1.47
C HIS A 120 9.37 -23.29 2.85
N PRO A 121 9.17 -24.25 3.79
CA PRO A 121 9.79 -24.19 5.13
C PRO A 121 11.32 -24.08 5.13
N ALA A 122 11.98 -24.52 4.05
CA ALA A 122 13.43 -24.37 3.91
C ALA A 122 13.88 -22.91 3.67
N ASP A 123 12.99 -21.99 3.27
CA ASP A 123 13.32 -20.57 3.13
C ASP A 123 13.52 -19.91 4.50
N PHE A 124 12.56 -20.14 5.41
CA PHE A 124 12.58 -19.76 6.81
C PHE A 124 11.37 -20.38 7.51
N GLU A 125 11.42 -20.41 8.84
CA GLU A 125 10.25 -20.65 9.70
C GLU A 125 10.25 -19.57 10.79
N LEU A 126 9.13 -18.88 10.99
CA LEU A 126 9.03 -17.70 11.85
C LEU A 126 9.28 -18.01 13.34
N ASP A 127 9.06 -19.25 13.74
CA ASP A 127 9.33 -19.79 15.08
C ASP A 127 10.76 -20.31 15.27
N LYS A 128 11.57 -20.32 14.20
CA LYS A 128 12.95 -20.82 14.23
C LYS A 128 13.97 -19.72 13.99
N ARG A 129 15.20 -19.96 14.44
CA ARG A 129 16.34 -19.09 14.08
C ARG A 129 16.58 -19.17 12.57
N PRO A 130 16.99 -18.07 11.91
CA PRO A 130 17.44 -16.80 12.47
C PRO A 130 16.33 -15.79 12.84
N ILE A 131 15.05 -16.11 12.62
CA ILE A 131 13.94 -15.19 12.84
C ILE A 131 13.79 -14.80 14.32
N LYS A 132 13.56 -13.51 14.57
CA LYS A 132 13.46 -12.92 15.90
C LYS A 132 12.38 -11.85 15.95
N LEU A 133 11.52 -11.96 16.96
CA LEU A 133 10.56 -10.92 17.31
C LEU A 133 11.18 -9.94 18.31
N LYS A 134 12.05 -9.06 17.80
CA LYS A 134 12.80 -8.07 18.60
C LYS A 134 12.67 -6.66 18.02
N PRO A 135 12.49 -5.62 18.86
CA PRO A 135 12.27 -5.67 20.32
C PRO A 135 10.97 -6.40 20.70
N LYS A 136 10.84 -6.76 21.99
CA LYS A 136 9.67 -7.52 22.49
C LYS A 136 8.37 -6.83 22.05
N PRO A 137 7.36 -7.59 21.56
CA PRO A 137 6.08 -7.01 21.17
C PRO A 137 5.46 -6.16 22.28
N ARG A 138 4.94 -4.99 21.91
CA ARG A 138 4.27 -4.04 22.83
C ARG A 138 2.82 -3.86 22.38
N GLY A 139 1.88 -3.84 23.32
CA GLY A 139 0.46 -3.64 23.02
C GLY A 139 -0.19 -4.75 22.16
N ILE A 140 0.54 -5.81 21.84
CA ILE A 140 0.12 -6.92 21.00
C ILE A 140 0.64 -8.23 21.60
N ARG A 141 -0.17 -9.30 21.50
CA ARG A 141 0.18 -10.65 21.94
C ARG A 141 0.16 -11.58 20.75
N VAL A 142 1.26 -12.30 20.53
CA VAL A 142 1.32 -13.35 19.51
C VAL A 142 0.59 -14.58 20.08
N LEU A 143 -0.46 -15.01 19.39
CA LEU A 143 -1.24 -16.21 19.73
C LEU A 143 -0.62 -17.43 19.05
N GLU A 144 -0.31 -17.32 17.77
CA GLU A 144 0.30 -18.37 16.96
C GLU A 144 1.42 -17.78 16.10
N CYS A 145 2.50 -18.54 15.92
CA CYS A 145 3.62 -18.19 15.08
C CYS A 145 4.22 -19.49 14.57
N THR A 146 3.89 -19.88 13.34
CA THR A 146 4.27 -21.17 12.76
C THR A 146 4.50 -21.03 11.26
N GLY A 147 5.56 -21.64 10.75
CA GLY A 147 5.89 -21.58 9.33
C GLY A 147 6.05 -20.13 8.87
N ASN A 148 5.17 -19.66 7.97
CA ASN A 148 5.18 -18.29 7.46
C ASN A 148 4.01 -17.41 7.94
N SER A 149 3.29 -17.84 8.98
CA SER A 149 2.12 -17.13 9.50
C SER A 149 2.32 -16.71 10.96
N ILE A 150 1.78 -15.54 11.30
CA ILE A 150 1.65 -15.03 12.67
C ILE A 150 0.20 -14.61 12.87
N LEU A 151 -0.43 -15.15 13.91
CA LEU A 151 -1.70 -14.65 14.43
C LEU A 151 -1.43 -13.83 15.69
N ALA A 152 -1.77 -12.54 15.65
CA ALA A 152 -1.49 -11.62 16.73
C ALA A 152 -2.75 -10.89 17.19
N GLN A 153 -2.97 -10.85 18.51
CA GLN A 153 -4.06 -10.12 19.15
C GLN A 153 -3.61 -8.73 19.58
N VAL A 154 -4.33 -7.71 19.14
CA VAL A 154 -4.08 -6.33 19.57
C VAL A 154 -4.75 -6.10 20.93
N ILE A 155 -3.97 -5.75 21.94
CA ILE A 155 -4.43 -5.54 23.32
C ILE A 155 -4.56 -4.05 23.63
N LYS A 156 -3.64 -3.23 23.11
CA LYS A 156 -3.60 -1.79 23.35
C LYS A 156 -3.65 -1.02 22.03
N PRO A 157 -4.23 0.19 22.01
CA PRO A 157 -4.20 1.07 20.85
C PRO A 157 -2.80 1.42 20.35
N ASP A 158 -1.85 1.56 21.28
CA ASP A 158 -0.45 1.74 20.96
C ASP A 158 0.25 0.38 20.97
N PHE A 159 0.46 -0.16 19.77
CA PHE A 159 1.05 -1.47 19.58
C PHE A 159 2.18 -1.45 18.56
N SER A 160 3.12 -2.38 18.75
CA SER A 160 4.26 -2.58 17.86
C SER A 160 4.68 -4.05 17.84
N LEU A 161 4.84 -4.59 16.64
CA LEU A 161 5.43 -5.90 16.37
C LEU A 161 6.61 -5.71 15.42
N HIS A 162 7.76 -6.29 15.73
CA HIS A 162 8.96 -6.23 14.90
C HIS A 162 9.42 -7.66 14.63
N VAL A 163 9.62 -8.00 13.36
CA VAL A 163 10.09 -9.32 12.95
C VAL A 163 11.34 -9.11 12.10
N THR A 164 12.43 -9.74 12.52
CA THR A 164 13.77 -9.56 11.92
C THR A 164 14.45 -10.91 11.73
N GLY A 165 15.54 -10.95 10.96
CA GLY A 165 16.32 -12.16 10.70
C GLY A 165 16.08 -12.77 9.33
N PHE A 166 15.34 -12.09 8.44
CA PHE A 166 15.23 -12.47 7.04
C PHE A 166 16.53 -12.14 6.28
N ASP A 167 16.75 -12.83 5.16
CA ASP A 167 17.87 -12.55 4.26
C ASP A 167 17.72 -11.15 3.64
N GLU A 168 18.74 -10.31 3.81
CA GLU A 168 18.76 -8.93 3.30
C GLU A 168 18.92 -8.87 1.76
N ASN A 169 19.35 -9.97 1.13
CA ASN A 169 19.53 -10.04 -0.33
C ASN A 169 18.28 -10.51 -1.08
N ARG A 170 17.17 -10.75 -0.37
CA ARG A 170 15.90 -11.17 -0.95
C ARG A 170 14.81 -10.19 -0.57
N ASP A 171 13.93 -9.89 -1.53
CA ASP A 171 12.75 -9.09 -1.26
C ASP A 171 11.74 -9.89 -0.43
N LEU A 172 11.07 -9.20 0.48
CA LEU A 172 10.11 -9.78 1.41
C LEU A 172 8.70 -9.29 1.07
N TYR A 173 7.81 -10.23 0.77
CA TYR A 173 6.39 -10.00 0.63
C TYR A 173 5.70 -10.22 1.97
N VAL A 174 4.94 -9.23 2.44
CA VAL A 174 4.21 -9.29 3.71
C VAL A 174 2.76 -8.90 3.46
N LYS A 175 1.84 -9.79 3.83
CA LYS A 175 0.41 -9.56 3.79
C LYS A 175 -0.13 -9.50 5.22
N VAL A 176 -0.85 -8.43 5.54
CA VAL A 176 -1.51 -8.25 6.84
C VAL A 176 -3.00 -8.15 6.62
N THR A 177 -3.76 -9.07 7.22
CA THR A 177 -5.22 -9.12 7.11
C THR A 177 -5.82 -8.86 8.50
N PRO A 178 -6.59 -7.77 8.70
CA PRO A 178 -7.32 -7.57 9.93
C PRO A 178 -8.44 -8.61 10.04
N ARG A 179 -8.63 -9.18 11.23
CA ARG A 179 -9.75 -10.05 11.55
C ARG A 179 -10.50 -9.54 12.77
N GLU A 180 -11.81 -9.66 12.73
CA GLU A 180 -12.66 -9.51 13.90
C GLU A 180 -12.52 -10.74 14.79
N ARG A 181 -12.67 -10.56 16.10
CA ARG A 181 -12.72 -11.68 17.02
C ARG A 181 -14.12 -12.26 16.93
N SER A 182 -14.27 -13.43 16.31
CA SER A 182 -15.50 -14.20 16.43
C SER A 182 -15.59 -14.72 17.87
N ASP A 183 -16.57 -14.24 18.62
CA ASP A 183 -16.91 -14.79 19.94
C ASP A 183 -17.56 -16.17 19.76
N ALA A 184 -16.74 -17.20 19.61
CA ALA A 184 -17.18 -18.58 19.77
C ALA A 184 -17.38 -18.85 21.28
N SER A 185 -18.51 -18.40 21.82
CA SER A 185 -19.01 -18.86 23.10
C SER A 185 -19.57 -20.26 22.90
N SER A 186 -18.82 -21.29 23.31
CA SER A 186 -19.37 -22.62 23.56
C SER A 186 -20.56 -22.49 24.51
N LYS A 187 -21.78 -22.72 24.01
CA LYS A 187 -22.86 -23.20 24.88
C LYS A 187 -22.58 -24.68 25.11
N VAL A 188 -22.22 -24.96 26.36
CA VAL A 188 -22.22 -26.30 26.97
C VAL A 188 -23.66 -26.82 27.00
#